data_AF-A0A179U6D1-F1
#
_entry.id   AF-A0A179U6D1-F1
#
_cell.length_a   1.000
_cell.length_b   1.000
_cell.length_c   1.000
_cell.angle_alpha   90.00
_cell.angle_beta   90.00
_cell.angle_gamma   90.00
#
_symmetry.space_group_name_H-M   'P 1'
#
loop_
_entity.id
_entity.type
_entity.pdbx_description
1 polymer ?
#
loop_
_entity_poly.entity_id
_entity_poly.type
_entity_poly.pdbx_seq_one_letter_code
_entity_poly.pdbx_strand_id
1 'polypeptide(L)'
;MMPVLLRLLTALGLILIVHAGYSAHEHSILYGSAHSVPLDIILETLVAIIFVTLGLVLGSEKLRPISWSVWAGEIEKEGGARNPFRGFEDRIGFWDVRVR
;
A
#
# COMPACT_ATOMS: atom_id res chain seq x y z
N MET A 1 3.89 3.87 12.52
CA MET A 1 3.45 4.91 11.57
C MET A 1 2.06 4.50 11.08
N MET A 2 1.05 5.36 11.19
CA MET A 2 -0.34 4.98 10.92
C MET A 2 -0.51 4.60 9.43
N PRO A 3 -0.88 3.36 9.08
CA PRO A 3 -0.94 2.91 7.68
C PRO A 3 -1.89 3.74 6.81
N VAL A 4 -2.91 4.34 7.43
CA VAL A 4 -3.83 5.27 6.75
C VAL A 4 -3.13 6.53 6.25
N LEU A 5 -2.21 7.10 7.05
CA LEU A 5 -1.48 8.31 6.67
C LEU A 5 -0.62 8.08 5.43
N LEU A 6 0.06 6.94 5.36
CA LEU A 6 0.92 6.59 4.22
C LEU A 6 0.09 6.31 2.96
N ARG A 7 -1.08 5.70 3.11
CA ARG A 7 -2.04 5.54 2.00
C ARG A 7 -2.57 6.88 1.50
N LEU A 8 -2.86 7.82 2.40
CA LEU A 8 -3.24 9.18 2.02
C LEU A 8 -2.10 9.91 1.31
N LEU A 9 -0.86 9.74 1.77
CA LEU A 9 0.33 10.29 1.11
C LEU A 9 0.51 9.72 -0.30
N THR A 10 0.33 8.42 -0.49
CA THR A 10 0.33 7.79 -1.83
C THR A 10 -0.79 8.36 -2.70
N ALA A 11 -2.01 8.48 -2.18
CA ALA A 11 -3.14 9.02 -2.93
C ALA A 11 -2.89 10.47 -3.35
N LEU A 12 -2.37 11.31 -2.43
CA LEU A 12 -1.98 12.69 -2.73
C LEU A 12 -0.91 12.72 -3.82
N GLY A 13 0.14 11.90 -3.70
CA GLY A 13 1.18 11.79 -4.72
C GLY A 13 0.63 11.40 -6.09
N LEU A 14 -0.30 10.45 -6.16
CA LEU A 14 -0.93 10.05 -7.42
C LEU A 14 -1.76 11.18 -8.04
N ILE A 15 -2.51 11.94 -7.23
CA ILE A 15 -3.25 13.11 -7.70
C ILE A 15 -2.29 14.16 -8.27
N LEU A 16 -1.16 14.42 -7.58
CA LEU A 16 -0.15 15.36 -8.05
C LEU A 16 0.51 14.90 -9.36
N ILE A 17 0.79 13.60 -9.53
CA ILE A 17 1.32 13.07 -10.80
C ILE A 17 0.33 13.32 -11.95
N VAL A 18 -0.96 13.02 -11.73
CA VAL A 18 -2.00 13.26 -12.76
C VAL A 18 -2.10 14.74 -13.08
N HIS A 19 -2.07 15.61 -12.07
CA HIS A 19 -2.10 17.06 -12.24
C HIS A 19 -0.93 17.55 -13.08
N ALA A 20 0.31 17.24 -12.69
CA ALA A 20 1.50 17.68 -13.39
C ALA A 20 1.60 17.09 -14.81
N GLY A 21 1.12 15.85 -14.99
CA GLY A 21 0.99 15.22 -16.31
C GLY A 21 -0.02 15.94 -17.22
N TYR A 22 -1.13 16.40 -16.66
CA TYR A 22 -2.11 17.21 -17.40
C TYR A 22 -1.55 18.60 -17.74
N SER A 23 -0.85 19.26 -16.81
CA SER A 23 -0.15 20.53 -17.07
C SER A 23 0.89 20.39 -18.19
N ALA A 24 1.64 19.28 -18.19
CA ALA A 24 2.60 18.98 -19.26
C ALA A 24 1.89 18.77 -20.61
N HIS A 25 0.76 18.08 -20.61
CA HIS A 25 -0.05 17.86 -21.81
C HIS A 25 -0.59 19.18 -22.39
N GLU A 26 -1.15 20.07 -21.56
CA GLU A 26 -1.59 21.39 -22.01
C GLU A 26 -0.43 22.23 -22.54
N HIS A 27 0.71 22.22 -21.85
CA HIS A 27 1.91 22.91 -22.31
C HIS A 27 2.37 22.38 -23.68
N SER A 28 2.37 21.05 -23.88
CA SER A 28 2.73 20.44 -25.16
C SER A 28 1.73 20.77 -26.28
N ILE A 29 0.43 20.87 -25.99
CA ILE A 29 -0.57 21.26 -27.00
C ILE A 29 -0.39 22.72 -27.43
N LEU A 30 -0.15 23.61 -26.46
CA LEU A 30 -0.06 25.06 -26.72
C LEU A 30 1.27 25.48 -27.33
N TYR A 31 2.37 24.88 -26.87
CA TYR A 31 3.73 25.32 -27.20
C TYR A 31 4.55 24.29 -27.99
N GLY A 32 4.03 23.06 -28.15
CA GLY A 32 4.71 21.99 -28.87
C GLY A 32 6.09 21.68 -28.29
N SER A 33 7.04 21.34 -29.16
CA SER A 33 8.46 21.15 -28.82
C SER A 33 9.29 22.44 -28.89
N ALA A 34 8.66 23.59 -29.16
CA ALA A 34 9.35 24.86 -29.31
C ALA A 34 9.81 25.45 -27.96
N HIS A 35 9.11 25.08 -26.89
CA HIS A 35 9.44 25.51 -25.53
C HIS A 35 9.77 24.31 -24.64
N SER A 36 10.82 24.46 -23.83
CA SER A 36 11.17 23.50 -22.80
C SER A 36 10.08 23.43 -21.73
N VAL A 37 9.94 22.27 -21.07
CA VAL A 37 9.01 22.10 -19.96
C VAL A 37 9.33 23.11 -18.85
N PRO A 38 8.33 23.88 -18.36
CA PRO A 38 8.47 24.80 -17.24
C PRO A 38 8.99 24.12 -15.97
N LEU A 39 9.74 24.87 -15.16
CA LEU A 39 10.38 24.36 -13.95
C LEU A 39 9.37 23.89 -12.89
N ASP A 40 8.22 24.55 -12.78
CA ASP A 40 7.13 24.17 -11.88
C ASP A 40 6.62 22.75 -12.17
N ILE A 41 6.34 22.42 -13.43
CA ILE A 41 5.91 21.06 -13.84
C ILE A 41 6.99 20.01 -13.48
N ILE A 42 8.27 20.35 -13.67
CA ILE A 42 9.38 19.46 -13.31
C ILE A 42 9.43 19.24 -11.79
N LEU A 43 9.29 20.29 -10.99
CA LEU A 43 9.33 20.17 -9.53
C LEU A 43 8.10 19.43 -8.99
N GLU A 44 6.91 19.73 -9.52
CA GLU A 44 5.68 19.03 -9.15
C GLU A 44 5.77 17.53 -9.45
N THR A 45 6.24 17.15 -10.63
CA THR A 45 6.43 15.73 -10.99
C THR A 45 7.45 15.04 -10.08
N LEU A 46 8.59 15.67 -9.79
CA LEU A 46 9.62 15.10 -8.90
C LEU A 46 9.07 14.90 -7.48
N VAL A 47 8.40 15.91 -6.92
CA VAL A 47 7.79 15.83 -5.57
C VAL A 47 6.71 14.76 -5.54
N ALA A 48 5.88 14.67 -6.57
CA ALA A 48 4.82 13.68 -6.66
C ALA A 48 5.39 12.25 -6.72
N ILE A 49 6.46 12.01 -7.48
CA ILE A 49 7.17 10.72 -7.51
C ILE A 49 7.73 10.37 -6.13
N ILE A 50 8.35 11.33 -5.44
CA ILE A 50 8.87 11.11 -4.07
C ILE A 50 7.73 10.71 -3.13
N PHE A 51 6.57 11.38 -3.20
CA PHE A 51 5.43 11.05 -2.33
C PHE A 51 4.85 9.67 -2.63
N VAL A 52 4.70 9.31 -3.91
CA VAL A 52 4.20 7.99 -4.29
C VAL A 52 5.16 6.89 -3.85
N THR A 53 6.45 7.05 -4.13
CA THR A 53 7.48 6.06 -3.77
C THR A 53 7.60 5.89 -2.26
N LEU A 54 7.69 6.98 -1.49
CA LEU A 54 7.73 6.92 -0.02
C LEU A 54 6.45 6.33 0.56
N GLY A 55 5.28 6.75 0.07
CA GLY A 55 3.99 6.23 0.53
C GLY A 55 3.84 4.73 0.28
N LEU A 56 4.24 4.24 -0.90
CA LEU A 56 4.18 2.81 -1.24
C LEU A 56 5.19 1.99 -0.44
N VAL A 57 6.45 2.42 -0.36
CA VAL A 57 7.53 1.66 0.29
C VAL A 57 7.33 1.63 1.81
N LEU A 58 7.04 2.76 2.44
CA LEU A 58 6.85 2.80 3.89
C LEU A 58 5.47 2.26 4.31
N GLY A 59 4.49 2.32 3.40
CA GLY A 59 3.13 1.84 3.62
C GLY A 59 2.93 0.34 3.40
N SER A 60 3.96 -0.37 2.91
CA SER A 60 3.88 -1.81 2.68
C SER A 60 3.76 -2.58 4.00
N GLU A 61 3.09 -3.73 3.95
CA GLU A 61 3.08 -4.64 5.10
C GLU A 61 4.49 -5.14 5.42
N LYS A 62 4.75 -5.39 6.70
CA LYS A 62 6.01 -6.02 7.11
C LYS A 62 6.10 -7.41 6.51
N LEU A 63 7.32 -7.80 6.12
CA LEU A 63 7.58 -9.14 5.63
C LEU A 63 7.25 -10.16 6.72
N ARG A 64 6.61 -11.26 6.29
CA ARG A 64 6.39 -12.42 7.16
C ARG A 64 7.73 -13.14 7.39
N PRO A 65 7.95 -13.71 8.59
CA PRO A 65 9.13 -14.53 8.83
C PRO A 65 9.16 -15.74 7.90
N ILE A 66 10.37 -16.16 7.53
CA ILE A 66 10.60 -17.27 6.57
C ILE A 66 10.22 -18.62 7.19
N SER A 67 10.44 -18.78 8.50
CA SER A 67 10.12 -20.03 9.20
C SER A 67 8.65 -20.11 9.58
N TRP A 68 8.00 -21.19 9.16
CA TRP A 68 6.60 -21.47 9.44
C TRP A 68 6.31 -21.57 10.94
N SER A 69 7.20 -22.21 11.73
CA SER A 69 6.99 -22.34 13.18
C SER A 69 7.07 -21.00 13.91
N VAL A 70 7.92 -20.09 13.43
CA VAL A 70 8.03 -18.72 13.98
C VAL A 70 6.78 -17.92 13.64
N TRP A 71 6.33 -17.98 12.38
CA TRP A 71 5.10 -17.30 11.97
C TRP A 71 3.87 -17.83 12.72
N ALA A 72 3.73 -19.16 12.83
CA ALA A 72 2.63 -19.79 13.54
C ALA A 72 2.63 -19.38 15.02
N GLY A 73 3.80 -19.36 15.67
CA GLY A 73 3.93 -18.91 17.05
C GLY A 73 3.59 -17.42 17.25
N GLU A 74 3.88 -16.55 16.28
CA GLU A 74 3.45 -15.14 16.30
C GLU A 74 1.91 -15.02 16.17
N ILE A 75 1.32 -15.77 15.23
CA ILE A 75 -0.14 -15.79 15.03
C ILE A 75 -0.89 -16.31 16.26
N GLU A 76 -0.38 -17.36 16.91
CA GLU A 76 -0.95 -17.89 18.15
C GLU A 76 -0.91 -16.85 19.28
N LYS A 77 0.21 -16.12 19.42
CA LYS A 77 0.32 -15.01 20.39
C LYS A 77 -0.65 -13.87 20.11
N GLU A 78 -0.95 -13.60 18.85
CA GLU A 78 -1.96 -12.60 18.43
C GLU A 78 -3.41 -13.11 18.54
N GLY A 79 -3.64 -14.30 19.10
CA GLY A 79 -4.97 -14.87 19.34
C GLY A 79 -5.55 -15.64 18.16
N GLY A 80 -4.72 -16.03 17.19
CA GLY A 80 -5.09 -17.00 16.13
C GLY A 80 -6.11 -16.50 15.10
N ALA A 81 -6.55 -15.24 15.17
CA ALA A 81 -7.56 -14.71 14.26
C ALA A 81 -7.10 -14.72 12.78
N ARG A 82 -5.79 -14.57 12.57
CA ARG A 82 -5.16 -14.60 11.24
C ARG A 82 -4.70 -16.01 10.85
N ASN A 83 -5.00 -17.04 11.64
CA ASN A 83 -4.62 -18.42 11.33
C ASN A 83 -5.50 -18.96 10.19
N PRO A 84 -4.92 -19.26 9.01
CA PRO A 84 -5.69 -19.81 7.88
C PRO A 84 -6.21 -21.23 8.14
N PHE A 85 -5.63 -21.94 9.12
CA PHE A 85 -6.03 -23.30 9.51
C PHE A 85 -6.95 -23.36 10.71
N ARG A 86 -7.42 -22.20 11.22
CA ARG A 86 -8.27 -22.12 12.41
C ARG A 86 -9.50 -23.03 12.32
N GLY A 87 -10.12 -23.13 11.15
CA GLY A 87 -11.28 -24.02 10.95
C GLY A 87 -10.97 -25.50 11.16
N PHE A 88 -9.73 -25.95 10.90
CA PHE A 88 -9.29 -27.31 11.20
C PHE A 88 -9.01 -27.50 12.70
N GLU A 89 -8.50 -26.47 13.38
CA GLU A 89 -8.24 -26.48 14.83
C GLU A 89 -9.53 -26.46 15.66
N ASP A 90 -10.48 -25.61 15.25
CA ASP A 90 -11.81 -25.49 15.85
C ASP A 90 -12.64 -26.77 15.66
N ARG A 91 -12.19 -27.70 14.81
CA ARG A 91 -12.76 -29.04 14.61
C ARG A 91 -14.28 -29.00 14.48
N ILE A 92 -14.79 -28.05 13.70
CA ILE A 92 -16.23 -27.81 13.53
C ILE A 92 -17.03 -29.04 13.07
N GLY A 93 -16.38 -30.01 12.41
CA GLY A 93 -16.97 -31.29 12.01
C GLY A 93 -17.01 -32.37 13.11
N PHE A 94 -16.31 -32.19 14.22
CA PHE A 94 -16.28 -33.11 15.38
C PHE A 94 -17.15 -32.56 16.51
N TRP A 95 -18.39 -32.20 16.19
CA TRP A 95 -19.35 -31.68 17.16
C TRP A 95 -19.72 -32.76 18.20
N ASP A 96 -19.49 -32.48 19.49
CA ASP A 96 -19.88 -33.40 20.57
C ASP A 96 -21.37 -33.22 20.89
N VAL A 97 -22.16 -34.23 20.50
CA VAL A 97 -23.61 -34.30 20.72
C VAL A 97 -24.01 -34.46 22.19
N ARG A 98 -23.07 -34.72 23.10
CA ARG A 98 -23.34 -35.04 24.52
C ARG A 98 -23.26 -33.86 25.48
N VAL A 99 -22.85 -32.68 25.02
CA VAL A 99 -22.64 -31.50 25.88
C VAL A 99 -23.92 -30.64 25.98
N ARG A 100 -25.11 -31.25 25.95
CA ARG A 100 -26.41 -30.56 26.02
C ARG A 100 -27.26 -31.09 27.17
#